data_AF-A0A9E1VBU3-F1
#
_entry.id   AF-A0A9E1VBU3-F1
#
_cell.length_a   1.000
_cell.length_b   1.000
_cell.length_c   1.000
_cell.angle_alpha   90.00
_cell.angle_beta   90.00
_cell.angle_gamma   90.00
#
_symmetry.space_group_name_H-M   'P 1'
#
loop_
_entity.id
_entity.type
_entity.pdbx_description
1 polymer ?
#
loop_
_entity_poly.entity_id
_entity_poly.type
_entity_poly.pdbx_seq_one_letter_code
_entity_poly.pdbx_strand_id
1 'polypeptide(L)'
;MSIDVEDWFQVQNLAIDANTWDNHEYRVASNMDRMLELMAQNNVQSTCFILGWIAERHPETVKKIADAGHEIACHGYNHELIYDLTPEQFRE
;
A
#
# COMPACT_ATOMS: atom_id res chain seq x y z
N MET A 1 -15.88 1.74 1.52
CA MET A 1 -14.78 1.86 2.50
C MET A 1 -13.48 1.95 1.72
N SER A 2 -12.49 2.68 2.23
CA SER A 2 -11.15 2.72 1.64
C SER A 2 -10.11 2.26 2.66
N ILE A 3 -9.00 1.71 2.17
CA ILE A 3 -7.83 1.33 2.96
C ILE A 3 -6.58 1.80 2.23
N ASP A 4 -5.59 2.25 2.98
CA ASP A 4 -4.24 2.52 2.48
C ASP A 4 -3.42 1.24 2.70
N VAL A 5 -2.77 0.76 1.64
CA VAL A 5 -1.97 -0.47 1.65
C VAL A 5 -0.49 -0.06 1.70
N GLU A 6 0.01 -0.02 2.92
CA GLU A 6 1.36 0.35 3.30
C GLU A 6 1.90 -0.61 4.37
N ASP A 7 3.22 -0.71 4.48
CA ASP A 7 3.87 -1.47 5.55
C ASP A 7 4.17 -0.58 6.76
N TRP A 8 4.43 -1.20 7.92
CA TRP A 8 4.55 -0.50 9.20
C TRP A 8 5.68 0.54 9.23
N PHE A 9 6.73 0.35 8.43
CA PHE A 9 7.86 1.28 8.35
C PHE A 9 7.61 2.46 7.38
N GLN A 10 6.50 2.42 6.63
CA GLN A 10 6.11 3.48 5.68
C GLN A 10 5.18 4.51 6.32
N VAL A 11 4.71 4.25 7.55
CA VAL A 11 3.83 5.17 8.28
C VAL A 11 4.56 6.50 8.53
N GLN A 12 4.01 7.58 7.98
CA GLN A 12 4.65 8.90 7.97
C GLN A 12 5.07 9.41 9.36
N ASN A 13 4.32 9.07 10.41
CA ASN A 13 4.58 9.54 11.77
C ASN A 13 5.83 8.89 12.42
N LEU A 14 6.34 7.79 11.87
CA LEU A 14 7.56 7.14 12.34
C LEU A 14 8.82 7.75 11.70
N ALA A 15 8.66 8.50 10.60
CA ALA A 15 9.75 9.16 9.88
C ALA A 15 10.97 8.25 9.61
N ILE A 16 10.70 6.99 9.26
CA ILE A 16 11.75 6.02 8.93
C ILE A 16 12.26 6.33 7.52
N ASP A 17 13.59 6.44 7.39
CA ASP A 17 14.25 6.73 6.11
C ASP A 17 13.89 5.69 5.05
N ALA A 18 13.33 6.16 3.92
CA ALA A 18 12.94 5.34 2.78
C ALA A 18 14.09 4.50 2.21
N ASN A 19 15.33 4.98 2.32
CA ASN A 19 16.51 4.22 1.89
C ASN A 19 16.77 2.96 2.73
N THR A 20 16.12 2.84 3.89
CA THR A 20 16.26 1.69 4.78
C THR A 20 15.13 0.68 4.66
N TRP A 21 14.07 1.00 3.89
CA TRP A 21 12.84 0.19 3.82
C TRP A 21 13.07 -1.25 3.37
N ASP A 22 14.01 -1.48 2.45
CA ASP A 22 14.36 -2.83 1.98
C ASP A 22 15.01 -3.71 3.06
N ASN A 23 15.42 -3.15 4.20
CA ASN A 23 16.06 -3.87 5.28
C ASN A 23 15.10 -4.24 6.44
N HIS A 24 13.82 -3.87 6.33
CA HIS A 24 12.83 -4.15 7.36
C HIS A 24 12.03 -5.42 7.05
N GLU A 25 11.45 -6.02 8.09
CA GLU A 25 10.51 -7.12 7.92
C GLU A 25 9.23 -6.64 7.24
N TYR A 26 8.87 -7.28 6.12
CA TYR A 26 7.62 -7.02 5.41
C TYR A 26 6.44 -7.74 6.09
N ARG A 27 5.39 -6.98 6.38
CA ARG A 27 4.15 -7.48 7.00
C ARG A 27 2.93 -7.25 6.14
N VAL A 28 3.02 -6.39 5.12
CA VAL A 28 1.90 -6.00 4.28
C VAL A 28 1.19 -7.21 3.66
N ALA A 29 1.94 -8.19 3.14
CA ALA A 29 1.35 -9.34 2.44
C ALA A 29 0.52 -10.23 3.37
N SER A 30 1.09 -10.61 4.53
CA SER A 30 0.39 -11.46 5.50
C SER A 30 -0.78 -10.74 6.19
N ASN A 31 -0.65 -9.43 6.41
CA ASN A 31 -1.74 -8.61 6.93
C ASN A 31 -2.86 -8.48 5.90
N MET A 32 -2.54 -8.30 4.62
CA MET A 32 -3.54 -8.21 3.57
C MET A 32 -4.28 -9.54 3.35
N ASP A 33 -3.60 -10.68 3.46
CA ASP A 33 -4.27 -11.99 3.40
C ASP A 33 -5.36 -12.09 4.49
N ARG A 34 -5.04 -11.68 5.74
CA ARG A 34 -6.00 -11.66 6.86
C ARG A 34 -7.12 -10.65 6.66
N MET A 35 -6.81 -9.47 6.11
CA MET A 35 -7.80 -8.45 5.81
C MET A 35 -8.78 -8.91 4.73
N LEU A 36 -8.29 -9.55 3.66
CA LEU A 36 -9.13 -10.10 2.59
C LEU A 36 -10.04 -11.21 3.12
N GLU A 37 -9.55 -12.10 3.98
CA GLU A 37 -10.38 -13.11 4.65
C GLU A 37 -11.50 -12.48 5.48
N LEU A 38 -11.19 -11.46 6.29
CA LEU A 38 -12.18 -10.76 7.11
C LEU A 38 -13.21 -10.01 6.26
N MET A 39 -12.77 -9.33 5.19
CA MET A 39 -13.67 -8.63 4.28
C MET A 39 -14.60 -9.61 3.54
N ALA A 40 -14.09 -10.76 3.10
CA ALA A 40 -14.88 -11.81 2.46
C ALA A 40 -15.93 -12.38 3.43
N GLN A 41 -15.57 -12.68 4.67
CA GLN A 41 -16.50 -13.18 5.71
C GLN A 41 -17.66 -12.22 5.97
N ASN A 42 -17.44 -10.92 5.77
CA ASN A 42 -18.44 -9.87 6.03
C ASN A 42 -19.08 -9.33 4.75
N ASN A 43 -18.80 -9.90 3.57
CA ASN A 43 -19.26 -9.42 2.26
C ASN A 43 -18.95 -7.93 2.01
N VAL A 44 -17.74 -7.50 2.38
CA VAL A 44 -17.29 -6.12 2.23
C VAL A 44 -16.35 -5.98 1.04
N GLN A 45 -16.61 -4.99 0.19
CA GLN A 45 -15.67 -4.51 -0.82
C GLN A 45 -15.10 -3.14 -0.43
N SER A 46 -13.90 -2.86 -0.92
CA SER A 46 -13.12 -1.68 -0.54
C SER A 46 -12.31 -1.17 -1.73
N THR A 47 -11.99 0.12 -1.71
CA THR A 47 -10.95 0.72 -2.55
C THR A 47 -9.62 0.65 -1.79
N CYS A 48 -8.61 0.07 -2.42
CA CYS A 48 -7.28 -0.12 -1.84
C CYS A 48 -6.31 0.86 -2.49
N PHE A 49 -5.87 1.87 -1.76
CA PHE A 49 -4.86 2.83 -2.20
C PHE A 49 -3.49 2.23 -1.93
N ILE A 50 -2.76 1.84 -2.99
CA ILE A 50 -1.51 1.08 -2.86
C ILE A 50 -0.32 1.98 -3.22
N LEU A 51 0.73 1.94 -2.38
CA LEU A 51 2.01 2.55 -2.69
C LEU A 51 2.68 1.83 -3.87
N GLY A 52 3.21 2.59 -4.83
CA GLY A 52 4.00 2.04 -5.94
C GLY A 52 5.15 1.16 -5.45
N TRP A 53 5.83 1.57 -4.37
CA TRP A 53 6.89 0.79 -3.73
C TRP A 53 6.43 -0.61 -3.30
N ILE A 54 5.21 -0.71 -2.75
CA ILE A 54 4.58 -1.98 -2.35
C ILE A 54 4.17 -2.78 -3.57
N ALA A 55 3.59 -2.14 -4.58
CA ALA A 55 3.14 -2.81 -5.79
C ALA A 55 4.28 -3.49 -6.57
N GLU A 56 5.48 -2.91 -6.59
CA GLU A 56 6.66 -3.50 -7.22
C GLU A 56 7.21 -4.71 -6.46
N ARG A 57 7.17 -4.66 -5.12
CA ARG A 57 7.78 -5.70 -4.25
C ARG A 57 6.83 -6.84 -3.91
N HIS A 58 5.52 -6.55 -3.90
CA HIS A 58 4.45 -7.50 -3.58
C HIS A 58 3.37 -7.53 -4.67
N PRO A 59 3.71 -7.77 -5.94
CA PRO A 59 2.73 -7.82 -7.03
C PRO A 59 1.68 -8.91 -6.83
N GLU A 60 2.03 -10.00 -6.13
CA GLU A 60 1.09 -11.05 -5.74
C GLU A 60 0.00 -10.55 -4.78
N THR A 61 0.33 -9.64 -3.86
CA THR A 61 -0.65 -9.04 -2.96
C THR A 61 -1.62 -8.15 -3.73
N VAL A 62 -1.12 -7.31 -4.65
CA VAL A 62 -1.97 -6.49 -5.53
C VAL A 62 -2.92 -7.36 -6.35
N LYS A 63 -2.41 -8.46 -6.91
CA LYS A 63 -3.22 -9.40 -7.68
C LYS A 63 -4.32 -10.05 -6.82
N LYS A 64 -4.00 -10.51 -5.60
CA LYS A 64 -5.01 -11.06 -4.68
C LYS A 64 -6.11 -10.06 -4.35
N ILE A 65 -5.76 -8.79 -4.14
CA ILE A 65 -6.73 -7.71 -3.89
C ILE A 65 -7.69 -7.56 -5.08
N ALA A 66 -7.15 -7.49 -6.29
CA ALA A 66 -7.95 -7.39 -7.51
C ALA A 66 -8.81 -8.65 -7.76
N ASP A 67 -8.25 -9.85 -7.61
CA ASP A 67 -8.94 -11.13 -7.78
C ASP A 67 -10.09 -11.30 -6.76
N ALA A 68 -9.97 -10.70 -5.57
CA ALA A 68 -11.03 -10.64 -4.56
C ALA A 68 -12.11 -9.56 -4.85
N GLY A 69 -11.98 -8.80 -5.93
CA GLY A 69 -12.98 -7.83 -6.39
C GLY A 69 -12.91 -6.47 -5.70
N HIS A 70 -11.79 -6.14 -5.05
CA HIS A 70 -11.54 -4.80 -4.52
C HIS A 70 -11.01 -3.87 -5.62
N GLU A 71 -11.32 -2.57 -5.51
CA GLU A 71 -10.78 -1.56 -6.43
C GLU A 71 -9.31 -1.27 -6.08
N ILE A 72 -8.46 -1.17 -7.10
CA ILE A 72 -7.06 -0.76 -6.96
C ILE A 72 -6.95 0.73 -7.28
N ALA A 73 -6.41 1.50 -6.35
CA ALA A 73 -6.16 2.94 -6.48
C ALA A 73 -4.70 3.28 -6.14
N CYS A 74 -4.25 4.46 -6.56
CA CYS A 74 -2.87 4.93 -6.38
C CYS A 74 -2.70 5.73 -5.08
N HIS A 75 -1.67 5.40 -4.28
CA HIS A 75 -1.29 6.13 -3.07
C HIS A 75 0.05 6.88 -3.21
N GLY A 76 0.47 7.18 -4.44
CA GLY A 76 1.83 7.64 -4.73
C GLY A 76 2.86 6.50 -4.66
N TYR A 77 4.15 6.84 -4.71
CA TYR A 77 5.22 5.85 -4.80
C TYR A 77 5.86 5.52 -3.44
N ASN A 78 6.51 6.50 -2.79
CA ASN A 78 7.23 6.34 -1.52
C ASN A 78 6.57 7.07 -0.34
N HIS A 79 5.24 7.23 -0.38
CA HIS A 79 4.48 7.93 0.67
C HIS A 79 4.97 9.39 0.91
N GLU A 80 5.51 10.02 -0.14
CA GLU A 80 5.97 11.40 -0.07
C GLU A 80 4.79 12.37 0.03
N LEU A 81 4.96 13.42 0.84
CA LEU A 81 3.94 14.45 1.00
C LEU A 81 3.87 15.29 -0.26
N ILE A 82 2.72 15.31 -0.93
CA ILE A 82 2.53 15.98 -2.24
C ILE A 82 2.94 17.46 -2.20
N TYR A 83 2.76 18.15 -1.08
CA TYR A 83 3.13 19.56 -0.95
C TYR A 83 4.64 19.82 -0.78
N ASP A 84 5.43 18.76 -0.52
CA ASP A 84 6.90 18.81 -0.50
C ASP A 84 7.51 18.48 -1.87
N LEU A 85 6.68 18.04 -2.84
CA LEU A 85 7.10 17.69 -4.19
C LEU A 85 6.95 18.88 -5.15
N THR A 86 7.93 19.05 -6.03
CA THR A 86 7.76 19.90 -7.22
C THR A 86 6.80 19.25 -8.23
N PRO A 87 6.18 20.03 -9.14
CA PRO A 87 5.32 19.46 -10.18
C PRO A 87 6.02 18.48 -11.13
N GLU A 88 7.36 18.50 -11.21
CA GLU A 88 8.14 17.54 -11.98
C GLU A 88 8.29 16.23 -11.21
N GLN A 89 8.70 16.30 -9.94
CA GLN A 89 8.77 15.13 -9.05
C GLN A 89 7.42 14.43 -8.88
N PHE A 90 6.31 15.17 -8.84
CA PHE A 90 4.97 14.57 -8.72
C PHE A 90 4.49 13.85 -9.99
N ARG A 91 5.09 14.12 -11.15
CA ARG A 91 4.72 13.46 -12.42
C ARG A 91 5.46 12.16 -12.67
N GLU A 92 6.61 11.98 -12.04
CA GLU A 92 7.42 10.75 -12.07
C GLU A 92 6.78 9.66 -11.19
#